data_AF-A0AA97A6N5-F1
#
_entry.id   AF-A0AA97A6N5-F1
#
_cell.length_a   1.000
_cell.length_b   1.000
_cell.length_c   1.000
_cell.angle_alpha   90.00
_cell.angle_beta   90.00
_cell.angle_gamma   90.00
#
_symmetry.space_group_name_H-M   'P 1'
#
loop_
_entity.id
_entity.type
_entity.pdbx_description
1 polymer ?
#
loop_
_entity_poly.entity_id
_entity_poly.type
_entity_poly.pdbx_seq_one_letter_code
_entity_poly.pdbx_strand_id
1 'polypeptide(L)'
;MAGFDLITMYIVIGIFAYVAILYLTYRDLRIFRRTGYFSYRKGALKGIIASTFVLIGIFLIPTVNDILGLALIFVGLMINQKGTREEVFTNATAFERFIGKTDIVRTPEEIKADYLRQQEELEKEKKKKYKK
;
A
#
# COMPACT_ATOMS: atom_id res chain seq x y z
N MET A 1 -12.70 35.16 2.39
CA MET A 1 -13.38 33.90 2.74
C MET A 1 -13.03 32.78 1.76
N ALA A 2 -13.19 32.97 0.44
CA ALA A 2 -12.94 31.91 -0.56
C ALA A 2 -11.57 31.17 -0.49
N GLY A 3 -10.47 31.87 -0.18
CA GLY A 3 -9.14 31.22 -0.10
C GLY A 3 -8.97 30.29 1.12
N PHE A 4 -9.67 30.58 2.22
CA PHE A 4 -9.65 29.72 3.41
C PHE A 4 -10.41 28.42 3.16
N ASP A 5 -11.58 28.51 2.52
CA ASP A 5 -12.42 27.35 2.19
C ASP A 5 -11.71 26.39 1.21
N LEU A 6 -10.93 26.93 0.27
CA LEU A 6 -10.15 26.13 -0.69
C LEU A 6 -9.02 25.34 -0.02
N ILE A 7 -8.27 25.97 0.88
CA ILE A 7 -7.20 25.32 1.64
C ILE A 7 -7.77 24.21 2.51
N THR A 8 -8.88 24.48 3.21
CA THR A 8 -9.57 23.46 4.01
C THR A 8 -10.04 22.30 3.15
N MET A 9 -10.60 22.56 1.96
CA MET A 9 -11.01 21.51 1.02
C MET A 9 -9.82 20.64 0.59
N TYR A 10 -8.68 21.22 0.24
CA TYR A 10 -7.49 20.46 -0.15
C TYR A 10 -6.93 19.60 0.98
N ILE A 11 -6.93 20.12 2.20
CA ILE A 11 -6.53 19.34 3.39
C ILE A 11 -7.48 18.17 3.60
N VAL A 12 -8.80 18.37 3.48
CA VAL A 12 -9.80 17.30 3.62
C VAL A 12 -9.58 16.20 2.58
N ILE A 13 -9.37 16.58 1.31
CA ILE A 13 -9.06 15.63 0.23
C ILE A 13 -7.76 14.86 0.55
N GLY A 14 -6.73 15.55 1.02
CA GLY A 14 -5.47 14.93 1.42
C GLY A 14 -5.63 13.94 2.56
N ILE A 15 -6.39 14.30 3.61
CA ILE A 15 -6.70 13.40 4.74
C ILE A 15 -7.44 12.16 4.26
N PHE A 16 -8.43 12.32 3.37
CA PHE A 16 -9.16 11.19 2.80
C PHE A 16 -8.22 10.25 2.03
N ALA A 17 -7.34 10.80 1.19
CA ALA A 17 -6.31 10.03 0.49
C ALA A 17 -5.39 9.28 1.47
N TYR A 18 -4.93 9.96 2.52
CA TYR A 18 -4.06 9.38 3.55
C TYR A 18 -4.73 8.19 4.25
N VAL A 19 -5.96 8.37 4.73
CA VAL A 19 -6.74 7.31 5.38
C VAL A 19 -6.97 6.13 4.44
N ALA A 20 -7.30 6.39 3.17
CA ALA A 20 -7.48 5.34 2.17
C ALA A 20 -6.19 4.52 1.97
N ILE A 21 -5.03 5.18 1.86
CA ILE A 21 -3.73 4.48 1.73
C ILE A 21 -3.43 3.67 2.98
N LEU A 22 -3.59 4.23 4.18
CA LEU A 22 -3.37 3.50 5.43
C LEU A 22 -4.28 2.28 5.55
N TYR A 23 -5.55 2.44 5.20
CA TYR A 23 -6.51 1.34 5.20
C TYR A 23 -6.07 0.20 4.26
N LEU A 24 -5.71 0.53 3.01
CA LEU A 24 -5.21 -0.45 2.04
C LEU A 24 -3.92 -1.12 2.52
N THR A 25 -3.03 -0.36 3.15
CA THR A 25 -1.76 -0.83 3.72
C THR A 25 -2.00 -1.84 4.85
N TYR A 26 -2.89 -1.51 5.78
CA TYR A 26 -3.28 -2.40 6.88
C TYR A 26 -3.96 -3.67 6.36
N ARG A 27 -4.82 -3.55 5.35
CA ARG A 27 -5.44 -4.70 4.69
C ARG A 27 -4.38 -5.61 4.07
N ASP A 28 -3.43 -5.07 3.32
CA ASP A 28 -2.34 -5.83 2.71
C ASP A 28 -1.48 -6.52 3.79
N LEU A 29 -1.21 -5.86 4.93
CA LEU A 29 -0.49 -6.47 6.05
C LEU A 29 -1.27 -7.63 6.70
N ARG A 30 -2.60 -7.51 6.84
CA ARG A 30 -3.44 -8.61 7.33
C ARG A 30 -3.45 -9.79 6.39
N ILE A 31 -3.52 -9.55 5.08
CA ILE A 31 -3.44 -10.61 4.07
C ILE A 31 -2.07 -11.28 4.15
N PHE A 32 -0.98 -10.51 4.18
CA PHE A 32 0.36 -11.06 4.35
C PHE A 32 0.50 -11.92 5.60
N ARG A 33 -0.06 -11.49 6.72
CA ARG A 33 -0.05 -12.27 7.97
C ARG A 33 -0.79 -13.62 7.84
N ARG A 34 -1.84 -13.69 7.00
CA ARG A 34 -2.64 -14.91 6.78
C ARG A 34 -2.05 -15.85 5.73
N THR A 35 -1.40 -15.31 4.69
CA THR A 35 -0.97 -16.08 3.51
C THR A 35 0.55 -16.23 3.38
N GLY A 36 1.34 -15.30 3.93
CA GLY A 36 2.80 -15.28 3.78
C GLY A 36 3.32 -14.78 2.42
N TYR A 37 2.44 -14.33 1.52
CA TYR A 37 2.83 -13.95 0.16
C TYR A 37 3.60 -12.63 0.08
N PHE A 38 4.78 -12.65 -0.56
CA PHE A 38 5.65 -11.47 -0.64
C PHE A 38 5.03 -10.30 -1.39
N SER A 39 4.15 -10.54 -2.37
CA SER A 39 3.52 -9.47 -3.14
C SER A 39 2.71 -8.52 -2.23
N TYR A 40 2.06 -9.07 -1.19
CA TYR A 40 1.31 -8.30 -0.20
C TYR A 40 2.21 -7.56 0.77
N ARG A 41 3.35 -8.14 1.17
CA ARG A 41 4.38 -7.41 1.93
C ARG A 41 4.95 -6.23 1.13
N LYS A 42 5.26 -6.44 -0.15
CA LYS A 42 5.72 -5.37 -1.06
C LYS A 42 4.65 -4.30 -1.23
N GLY A 43 3.38 -4.69 -1.35
CA GLY A 43 2.23 -3.79 -1.39
C GLY A 43 2.12 -2.93 -0.14
N ALA A 44 2.19 -3.53 1.04
CA ALA A 44 2.17 -2.81 2.31
C ALA A 44 3.34 -1.83 2.43
N LEU A 45 4.56 -2.22 2.02
CA LEU A 45 5.71 -1.33 2.03
C LEU A 45 5.53 -0.12 1.10
N LYS A 46 5.00 -0.32 -0.11
CA LYS A 46 4.64 0.78 -1.02
C LYS A 46 3.61 1.71 -0.39
N GLY A 47 2.61 1.14 0.29
CA GLY A 47 1.59 1.90 1.00
C GLY A 47 2.16 2.77 2.12
N ILE A 48 3.12 2.27 2.90
CA ILE A 48 3.83 3.08 3.92
C ILE A 48 4.55 4.25 3.25
N ILE A 49 5.36 3.99 2.22
CA ILE A 49 6.10 5.04 1.49
C ILE A 49 5.12 6.09 0.93
N ALA A 50 4.08 5.64 0.24
CA ALA A 50 3.04 6.50 -0.31
C ALA A 50 2.36 7.36 0.77
N SER A 51 2.03 6.78 1.92
CA SER A 51 1.40 7.49 3.03
C SER A 51 2.29 8.61 3.58
N THR A 52 3.61 8.42 3.60
CA THR A 52 4.58 9.46 3.99
C THR A 52 4.54 10.64 3.02
N PHE A 53 4.54 10.38 1.71
CA PHE A 53 4.43 11.45 0.70
C PHE A 53 3.12 12.24 0.84
N VAL A 54 2.00 11.53 1.02
CA VAL A 54 0.70 12.18 1.24
C VAL A 54 0.70 13.02 2.52
N LEU A 55 1.23 12.49 3.62
CA LEU A 55 1.28 13.21 4.90
C LEU A 55 2.10 14.49 4.78
N ILE A 56 3.29 14.43 4.17
CA ILE A 56 4.11 15.62 3.91
C ILE A 56 3.33 16.61 3.05
N GLY A 57 2.66 16.13 1.99
CA GLY A 57 1.86 16.99 1.11
C GLY A 57 0.74 17.72 1.85
N ILE A 58 0.03 17.04 2.76
CA ILE A 58 -0.99 17.68 3.62
C ILE A 58 -0.38 18.80 4.46
N PHE A 59 0.79 18.59 5.06
CA PHE A 59 1.47 19.61 5.86
C PHE A 59 1.94 20.81 5.02
N LEU A 60 2.35 20.59 3.76
CA LEU A 60 2.82 21.65 2.87
C LEU A 60 1.71 22.58 2.38
N ILE A 61 0.47 22.10 2.28
CA ILE A 61 -0.67 22.90 1.77
C ILE A 61 -0.83 24.23 2.54
N PRO A 62 -0.96 24.24 3.89
CA PRO A 62 -1.12 25.49 4.62
C PRO A 62 0.20 26.19 4.98
N THR A 63 1.34 25.50 4.92
CA THR A 63 2.62 26.04 5.45
C THR A 63 3.55 26.61 4.39
N VAL A 64 3.47 26.10 3.16
CA VAL A 64 4.43 26.45 2.09
C VAL A 64 3.70 26.86 0.83
N ASN A 65 2.97 25.92 0.21
CA ASN A 65 2.30 26.14 -1.06
C ASN A 65 1.31 24.99 -1.32
N ASP A 66 0.06 25.34 -1.63
CA ASP A 66 -1.03 24.42 -1.88
C ASP A 66 -0.81 23.54 -3.11
N ILE A 67 -0.32 24.10 -4.22
CA ILE A 67 -0.02 23.36 -5.46
C ILE A 67 1.08 22.32 -5.21
N LEU A 68 2.17 22.70 -4.52
CA LEU A 68 3.24 21.75 -4.18
C LEU A 68 2.75 20.64 -3.24
N GLY A 69 1.93 20.99 -2.24
CA GLY A 69 1.32 20.01 -1.35
C GLY A 69 0.43 19.02 -2.09
N LEU A 70 -0.43 19.51 -2.99
CA LEU A 70 -1.28 18.69 -3.85
C LEU A 70 -0.47 17.81 -4.82
N ALA A 71 0.58 18.34 -5.43
CA ALA A 71 1.47 17.57 -6.29
C ALA A 71 2.14 16.42 -5.53
N LEU A 72 2.55 16.65 -4.28
CA LEU A 72 3.16 15.61 -3.44
C LEU A 72 2.15 14.54 -3.02
N ILE A 73 0.92 14.93 -2.70
CA ILE A 73 -0.20 14.00 -2.46
C ILE A 73 -0.42 13.12 -3.71
N PHE A 74 -0.43 13.73 -4.90
CA PHE A 74 -0.59 13.01 -6.16
C PHE A 74 0.55 12.01 -6.39
N VAL A 75 1.81 12.38 -6.13
CA VAL A 75 2.95 11.45 -6.18
C VAL A 75 2.74 10.27 -5.23
N GLY A 76 2.29 10.51 -4.00
CA GLY A 76 1.96 9.45 -3.05
C GLY A 76 0.91 8.48 -3.59
N LEU A 77 -0.18 9.00 -4.18
CA LEU A 77 -1.21 8.19 -4.83
C LEU A 77 -0.67 7.37 -6.00
N MET A 78 0.21 7.94 -6.82
CA MET A 78 0.85 7.24 -7.94
C MET A 78 1.77 6.10 -7.46
N ILE A 79 2.43 6.25 -6.31
CA ILE A 79 3.23 5.18 -5.70
C ILE A 79 2.33 4.03 -5.18
N ASN A 80 1.14 4.35 -4.65
CA ASN A 80 0.22 3.37 -4.05
C ASN A 80 -0.61 2.55 -5.06
N GLN A 81 -0.21 2.51 -6.33
CA GLN A 81 -0.92 1.74 -7.35
C GLN A 81 -0.87 0.23 -7.10
N LYS A 82 -1.93 -0.46 -7.54
CA LYS A 82 -2.06 -1.92 -7.44
C LYS A 82 -0.97 -2.61 -8.27
N GLY A 83 -0.13 -3.42 -7.62
CA GLY A 83 0.82 -4.30 -8.30
C GLY A 83 0.24 -5.67 -8.65
N THR A 84 1.03 -6.50 -9.33
CA THR A 84 0.78 -7.94 -9.51
C THR A 84 0.81 -8.64 -8.15
N ARG A 85 -0.23 -9.42 -7.85
CA ARG A 85 -0.42 -10.14 -6.58
C ARG A 85 -1.07 -11.49 -6.87
N GLU A 86 -0.79 -12.47 -6.02
CA GLU A 86 -1.42 -13.78 -6.06
C GLU A 86 -2.90 -13.66 -5.73
N GLU A 87 -3.72 -14.55 -6.30
CA GLU A 87 -5.14 -14.59 -6.02
C GLU A 87 -5.40 -15.24 -4.65
N VAL A 88 -5.96 -14.46 -3.71
CA VAL A 88 -6.27 -14.90 -2.34
C VAL A 88 -7.77 -14.92 -2.01
N PHE A 89 -8.58 -14.48 -2.98
CA PHE A 89 -10.03 -14.34 -2.84
C PHE A 89 -10.70 -15.08 -4.00
N THR A 90 -11.12 -16.31 -3.76
CA THR A 90 -11.87 -17.12 -4.72
C THR A 90 -13.37 -17.01 -4.47
N ASN A 91 -13.80 -17.16 -3.21
CA ASN A 91 -15.22 -17.19 -2.82
C ASN A 91 -15.61 -16.07 -1.85
N ALA A 92 -14.66 -15.24 -1.41
CA ALA A 92 -14.93 -14.14 -0.49
C ALA A 92 -15.88 -13.07 -1.07
N THR A 93 -16.86 -12.66 -0.26
CA THR A 93 -17.79 -11.54 -0.55
C THR A 93 -17.07 -10.18 -0.57
N ALA A 94 -17.71 -9.14 -1.11
CA ALA A 94 -17.14 -7.80 -1.16
C ALA A 94 -16.75 -7.25 0.22
N PHE A 95 -17.58 -7.49 1.24
CA PHE A 95 -17.31 -7.06 2.61
C PHE A 95 -16.15 -7.85 3.24
N GLU A 96 -16.07 -9.16 3.00
CA GLU A 96 -14.95 -9.98 3.45
C GLU A 96 -13.62 -9.54 2.84
N ARG A 97 -13.62 -9.23 1.54
CA ARG A 97 -12.46 -8.66 0.83
C ARG A 97 -12.07 -7.30 1.40
N PHE A 98 -13.05 -6.45 1.71
CA PHE A 98 -12.83 -5.15 2.34
C PHE A 98 -12.05 -5.34 3.66
N ILE A 99 -12.54 -6.19 4.57
CA ILE A 99 -11.82 -6.48 5.82
C ILE A 99 -10.57 -7.37 5.65
N GLY A 100 -10.14 -7.68 4.42
CA GLY A 100 -8.95 -8.50 4.16
C GLY A 100 -9.08 -9.96 4.62
N LYS A 101 -10.30 -10.50 4.69
CA LYS A 101 -10.58 -11.93 4.95
C LYS A 101 -10.34 -12.73 3.68
N THR A 102 -9.29 -13.55 3.72
CA THR A 102 -8.85 -14.42 2.64
C THR A 102 -9.46 -15.81 2.79
N ASP A 103 -9.64 -16.49 1.65
CA ASP A 103 -10.04 -17.91 1.64
C ASP A 103 -8.87 -18.83 2.04
N ILE A 104 -7.64 -18.30 1.93
CA ILE A 104 -6.40 -18.98 2.28
C ILE A 104 -5.95 -18.54 3.68
N VAL A 105 -5.79 -19.50 4.58
CA VAL A 105 -5.13 -19.32 5.89
C VAL A 105 -4.13 -20.45 6.06
N ARG A 106 -2.86 -20.09 6.27
CA ARG A 106 -1.76 -21.05 6.40
C ARG A 106 -1.22 -21.09 7.82
N THR A 107 -0.63 -22.20 8.20
CA THR A 107 0.06 -22.31 9.50
C THR A 107 1.35 -21.47 9.50
N PRO A 108 1.86 -21.04 10.67
CA PRO A 108 3.11 -20.28 10.73
C PRO A 108 4.31 -21.01 10.13
N GLU A 109 4.33 -22.33 10.23
CA GLU A 109 5.38 -23.21 9.68
C GLU A 109 5.34 -23.21 8.15
N GLU A 110 4.16 -23.36 7.56
CA GLU A 110 3.94 -23.27 6.11
C GLU A 110 4.31 -21.90 5.57
N ILE A 111 3.88 -20.83 6.26
CA ILE A 111 4.22 -19.45 5.89
C ILE A 111 5.73 -19.26 5.88
N LYS A 112 6.44 -19.74 6.91
CA LYS A 112 7.90 -19.61 7.01
C LYS A 112 8.60 -20.39 5.89
N ALA A 113 8.18 -21.63 5.63
CA ALA A 113 8.76 -22.44 4.56
C ALA A 113 8.56 -21.79 3.18
N ASP A 114 7.35 -21.34 2.86
CA ASP A 114 7.02 -20.66 1.60
C ASP A 114 7.73 -19.32 1.46
N TYR A 115 7.89 -18.60 2.56
CA TYR A 115 8.63 -17.36 2.59
C TYR A 115 10.09 -17.60 2.22
N LEU A 116 10.76 -18.59 2.82
CA LEU A 116 12.14 -18.91 2.48
C LEU A 116 12.27 -19.32 1.00
N ARG A 117 11.36 -20.15 0.48
CA ARG A 117 11.32 -20.55 -0.93
C ARG A 117 11.21 -19.34 -1.88
N GLN A 118 10.25 -18.46 -1.62
CA GLN A 118 10.06 -17.25 -2.42
C GLN A 118 11.28 -16.30 -2.35
N GLN A 119 11.99 -16.23 -1.21
CA GLN A 119 13.23 -15.45 -1.13
C GLN A 119 14.33 -16.02 -2.00
N GLU A 120 14.56 -17.34 -1.94
CA GLU A 120 15.57 -18.00 -2.76
C GLU A 120 15.28 -17.84 -4.26
N GLU A 121 14.02 -17.95 -4.66
CA GLU A 121 13.60 -17.72 -6.05
C GLU A 121 13.87 -16.28 -6.48
N LEU A 122 13.51 -15.29 -5.67
CA LEU A 122 13.79 -13.88 -5.94
C LEU A 122 15.30 -13.60 -6.03
N GLU A 123 16.12 -14.23 -5.19
CA GLU A 123 17.58 -14.10 -5.28
C GLU A 123 18.15 -14.74 -6.54
N LYS A 124 17.67 -15.93 -6.91
CA LYS A 124 18.06 -16.61 -8.15
C LYS A 124 17.68 -15.77 -9.38
N GLU A 125 16.49 -15.18 -9.40
CA GLU A 125 16.06 -14.27 -10.47
C GLU A 125 16.93 -13.02 -10.56
N LYS A 126 17.22 -12.37 -9.42
CA LYS A 126 18.13 -11.21 -9.39
C LYS A 126 19.50 -11.59 -9.94
N LYS A 127 20.10 -12.69 -9.46
CA LYS A 127 21.40 -13.17 -9.94
C LYS A 127 21.39 -13.44 -11.44
N LYS A 128 20.33 -14.03 -12.00
CA LYS A 128 20.18 -14.22 -13.45
C LYS A 128 20.11 -12.89 -14.21
N LYS A 129 19.38 -11.90 -13.67
CA LYS A 129 19.22 -10.58 -14.30
C LYS A 129 20.52 -9.78 -14.35
N TYR A 130 21.38 -9.89 -13.34
CA TYR A 130 22.66 -9.15 -13.25
C TYR A 130 23.88 -9.91 -13.79
N LYS A 131 23.69 -11.13 -14.31
CA LYS A 131 24.74 -11.94 -14.95
C LYS A 131 24.65 -11.90 -16.50
N LYS A 132 23.71 -11.13 -17.03
CA LYS A 132 23.66 -10.67 -18.43
C LYS A 132 24.21 -9.25 -18.49
#